data_AF-A0A3Q0JIE0-F1
#
_entry.id   AF-A0A3Q0JIE0-F1
#
_cell.length_a   1.000
_cell.length_b   1.000
_cell.length_c   1.000
_cell.angle_alpha   90.00
_cell.angle_beta   90.00
_cell.angle_gamma   90.00
#
_symmetry.space_group_name_H-M   'P 1'
#
loop_
_entity.id
_entity.type
_entity.pdbx_description
1 polymer ?
#
loop_
_entity_poly.entity_id
_entity_poly.type
_entity_poly.pdbx_seq_one_letter_code
_entity_poly.pdbx_strand_id
1 'polypeptide(L)'
;MMERLEESKNMEAAERAKLEEEIQAKQEEVQRIQSEVNSKDEETKRLQEEVENARNARKKQDEMNAALLMATSTPQHHHVEENEHDENDDNMLNGHVSRDLDTDDNIVDPVEERRTLAERNERLQDQLKMLKEDLAGTRDETKETAMDKIHRENVKQGRDKYKTLREIRKGNTKRRVDQFENM
;
A
#
# COMPACT_ATOMS: atom_id res chain seq x y z
N MET A 1 -50.31 84.74 -33.27
CA MET A 1 -48.89 84.53 -32.85
C MET A 1 -48.78 83.92 -31.46
N MET A 2 -49.72 84.19 -30.53
CA MET A 2 -49.78 83.52 -29.21
C MET A 2 -50.25 82.06 -29.25
N GLU A 3 -51.26 81.68 -30.05
CA GLU A 3 -51.73 80.28 -30.12
C GLU A 3 -50.64 79.27 -30.54
N ARG A 4 -49.77 79.62 -31.50
CA ARG A 4 -48.65 78.74 -31.91
C ARG A 4 -47.59 78.53 -30.84
N LEU A 5 -47.43 79.49 -29.92
CA LEU A 5 -46.49 79.39 -28.80
C LEU A 5 -47.06 78.51 -27.67
N GLU A 6 -48.38 78.54 -27.47
CA GLU A 6 -49.07 77.65 -26.53
C GLU A 6 -49.11 76.20 -27.05
N GLU A 7 -49.34 75.98 -28.35
CA GLU A 7 -49.23 74.66 -28.95
C GLU A 7 -47.80 74.10 -28.89
N SER A 8 -46.78 74.92 -29.15
CA SER A 8 -45.37 74.53 -29.02
C SER A 8 -45.01 74.16 -27.57
N LYS A 9 -45.46 74.94 -26.58
CA LYS A 9 -45.21 74.63 -25.17
C LYS A 9 -45.96 73.39 -24.69
N ASN A 10 -47.19 73.16 -25.17
CA ASN A 10 -47.94 71.95 -24.84
C ASN A 10 -47.34 70.71 -25.50
N MET A 11 -46.83 70.81 -26.73
CA MET A 11 -46.07 69.75 -27.39
C MET A 11 -44.77 69.44 -26.64
N GLU A 12 -44.02 70.47 -26.24
CA GLU A 12 -42.77 70.30 -25.47
C GLU A 12 -43.02 69.72 -24.07
N ALA A 13 -44.12 70.10 -23.41
CA ALA A 13 -44.54 69.54 -22.12
C ALA A 13 -44.97 68.06 -22.25
N ALA A 14 -45.68 67.70 -23.33
CA ALA A 14 -46.06 66.32 -23.61
C ALA A 14 -44.85 65.45 -23.97
N GLU A 15 -43.86 66.00 -24.67
CA GLU A 15 -42.61 65.30 -24.99
C GLU A 15 -41.74 65.08 -23.74
N ARG A 16 -41.66 66.08 -22.85
CA ARG A 16 -41.03 65.93 -21.52
C ARG A 16 -41.71 64.88 -20.67
N ALA A 17 -43.05 64.85 -20.64
CA ALA A 17 -43.80 63.85 -19.88
C ALA A 17 -43.53 62.42 -20.40
N LYS A 18 -43.47 62.23 -21.73
CA LYS A 18 -43.11 60.93 -22.33
C LYS A 18 -41.68 60.50 -22.00
N LEU A 19 -40.73 61.44 -22.04
CA LEU A 19 -39.34 61.17 -21.69
C LEU A 19 -39.20 60.83 -20.19
N GLU A 20 -39.92 61.52 -19.30
CA GLU A 20 -39.95 61.19 -17.88
C GLU A 20 -40.55 59.80 -17.62
N GLU A 21 -41.65 59.44 -18.29
CA GLU A 21 -42.26 58.12 -18.20
C GLU A 21 -41.32 57.02 -18.72
N GLU A 22 -40.60 57.27 -19.84
CA GLU A 22 -39.62 56.32 -20.38
C GLU A 22 -38.40 56.15 -19.45
N ILE A 23 -37.92 57.23 -18.83
CA ILE A 23 -36.85 57.19 -17.81
C ILE A 23 -37.32 56.39 -16.59
N GLN A 24 -38.56 56.58 -16.15
CA GLN A 24 -39.12 55.86 -15.01
C GLN A 24 -39.25 54.36 -15.30
N ALA A 25 -39.77 54.00 -16.48
CA ALA A 25 -39.86 52.61 -16.93
C ALA A 25 -38.47 51.94 -17.04
N LYS A 26 -37.47 52.66 -17.56
CA LYS A 26 -36.07 52.19 -17.62
C LYS A 26 -35.47 52.01 -16.23
N GLN A 27 -35.75 52.91 -15.29
CA GLN A 27 -35.28 52.79 -13.90
C GLN A 27 -35.90 51.59 -13.18
N GLU A 28 -37.20 51.32 -13.39
CA GLU A 28 -37.87 50.13 -12.85
C GLU A 28 -37.30 48.84 -13.45
N GLU A 29 -37.01 48.83 -14.75
CA GLU A 29 -36.38 47.69 -15.42
C GLU A 29 -34.97 47.42 -14.89
N VAL A 30 -34.16 48.47 -14.69
CA VAL A 30 -32.83 48.36 -14.08
C VAL A 30 -32.92 47.85 -12.64
N GLN A 31 -33.88 48.32 -11.83
CA GLN A 31 -34.07 47.79 -10.48
C GLN A 31 -34.49 46.31 -10.48
N ARG A 32 -35.35 45.90 -11.41
CA ARG A 32 -35.75 44.50 -11.56
C ARG A 32 -34.56 43.61 -11.92
N ILE A 33 -33.76 44.03 -12.92
CA ILE A 33 -32.54 43.30 -13.32
C ILE A 33 -31.55 43.23 -12.16
N GLN A 34 -31.34 44.33 -11.43
CA GLN A 34 -30.47 44.34 -10.26
C GLN A 34 -30.94 43.37 -9.17
N SER A 35 -32.24 43.29 -8.91
CA SER A 35 -32.79 42.35 -7.93
C SER A 35 -32.59 40.89 -8.34
N GLU A 36 -32.72 40.59 -9.64
CA GLU A 36 -32.53 39.24 -10.17
C GLU A 36 -31.04 38.83 -10.15
N VAL A 37 -30.14 39.75 -10.49
CA VAL A 37 -28.68 39.54 -10.37
C VAL A 37 -28.31 39.27 -8.92
N ASN A 38 -28.79 40.10 -7.98
CA ASN A 38 -28.51 39.91 -6.56
C ASN A 38 -29.01 38.53 -6.06
N SER A 39 -30.20 38.10 -6.50
CA SER A 39 -30.73 36.78 -6.11
C SER A 39 -29.89 35.63 -6.67
N LYS A 40 -29.41 35.73 -7.91
CA LYS A 40 -28.54 34.71 -8.52
C LYS A 40 -27.13 34.72 -7.91
N ASP A 41 -26.60 35.88 -7.56
CA ASP A 41 -25.32 36.01 -6.86
C ASP A 41 -25.39 35.36 -5.46
N GLU A 42 -26.50 35.51 -4.75
CA GLU A 42 -26.72 34.80 -3.48
C GLU A 42 -26.82 33.28 -3.66
N GLU A 43 -27.51 32.82 -4.70
CA GLU A 43 -27.64 31.39 -5.00
C GLU A 43 -26.29 30.77 -5.40
N THR A 44 -25.52 31.43 -6.26
CA THR A 44 -24.18 30.98 -6.65
C THR A 44 -23.23 30.94 -5.45
N LYS A 45 -23.33 31.89 -4.54
CA LYS A 45 -22.55 31.88 -3.29
C LYS A 45 -22.91 30.68 -2.41
N ARG A 46 -24.20 30.36 -2.26
CA ARG A 46 -24.65 29.17 -1.53
C ARG A 46 -24.14 27.87 -2.16
N LEU A 47 -24.23 27.76 -3.48
CA LEU A 47 -23.72 26.59 -4.21
C LEU A 47 -22.20 26.45 -4.08
N GLN A 48 -21.45 27.57 -4.10
CA GLN A 48 -20.01 27.56 -3.86
C GLN A 48 -19.68 27.04 -2.45
N GLU A 49 -20.38 27.51 -1.43
CA GLU A 49 -20.22 27.05 -0.04
C GLU A 49 -20.56 25.54 0.08
N GLU A 50 -21.61 25.07 -0.59
CA GLU A 50 -22.00 23.66 -0.59
C GLU A 50 -20.93 22.77 -1.26
N VAL A 51 -20.42 23.18 -2.43
CA VAL A 51 -19.34 22.46 -3.14
C VAL A 51 -18.06 22.43 -2.31
N GLU A 52 -17.72 23.54 -1.65
CA GLU A 52 -16.55 23.59 -0.76
C GLU A 52 -16.71 22.65 0.44
N ASN A 53 -17.89 22.65 1.07
CA ASN A 53 -18.21 21.74 2.16
C ASN A 53 -18.15 20.27 1.72
N ALA A 54 -18.69 19.93 0.55
CA ALA A 54 -18.62 18.59 -0.01
C ALA A 54 -17.17 18.15 -0.28
N ARG A 55 -16.34 19.06 -0.82
CA ARG A 55 -14.91 18.79 -1.05
C ARG A 55 -14.15 18.57 0.25
N ASN A 56 -14.43 19.36 1.27
CA ASN A 56 -13.81 19.24 2.58
C ASN A 56 -14.24 17.96 3.31
N ALA A 57 -15.51 17.56 3.20
CA ALA A 57 -16.00 16.29 3.73
C ALA A 57 -15.31 15.08 3.07
N ARG A 58 -15.13 15.12 1.74
CA ARG A 58 -14.45 14.07 0.99
C ARG A 58 -12.98 13.93 1.40
N LYS A 59 -12.26 15.06 1.54
CA LYS A 59 -10.88 15.06 2.07
C LYS A 59 -10.79 14.43 3.46
N LYS A 60 -11.69 14.78 4.37
CA LYS A 60 -11.73 14.16 5.72
C LYS A 60 -11.99 12.66 5.66
N GLN A 61 -12.86 12.22 4.75
CA GLN A 61 -13.11 10.79 4.55
C GLN A 61 -11.88 10.07 3.99
N ASP A 62 -11.19 10.66 3.01
CA ASP A 62 -9.96 10.12 2.45
C ASP A 62 -8.84 10.07 3.49
N GLU A 63 -8.69 11.11 4.32
CA GLU A 63 -7.76 11.15 5.45
C GLU A 63 -8.09 10.08 6.49
N MET A 64 -9.36 9.90 6.85
CA MET A 64 -9.80 8.86 7.77
C MET A 64 -9.56 7.46 7.21
N ASN A 65 -9.83 7.25 5.92
CA ASN A 65 -9.57 5.98 5.24
C ASN A 65 -8.07 5.69 5.14
N ALA A 66 -7.25 6.70 4.84
CA ALA A 66 -5.80 6.58 4.82
C ALA A 66 -5.25 6.27 6.23
N ALA A 67 -5.77 6.94 7.26
CA ALA A 67 -5.42 6.65 8.65
C ALA A 67 -5.83 5.23 9.06
N LEU A 68 -7.01 4.78 8.66
CA LEU A 68 -7.48 3.42 8.90
C LEU A 68 -6.59 2.40 8.17
N LEU A 69 -6.26 2.64 6.90
CA LEU A 69 -5.38 1.77 6.12
C LEU A 69 -3.97 1.73 6.73
N MET A 70 -3.45 2.87 7.21
CA MET A 70 -2.16 2.93 7.90
C MET A 70 -2.18 2.21 9.27
N ALA A 71 -3.31 2.25 9.98
CA ALA A 71 -3.48 1.58 11.26
C ALA A 71 -3.71 0.06 11.14
N THR A 72 -4.28 -0.39 10.02
CA THR A 72 -4.68 -1.79 9.79
C THR A 72 -3.75 -2.54 8.85
N SER A 73 -3.03 -1.84 7.98
CA SER A 73 -2.12 -2.42 7.01
C SER A 73 -0.68 -2.05 7.34
N THR A 74 0.19 -3.05 7.26
CA THR A 74 1.63 -2.83 7.16
C THR A 74 1.97 -2.27 5.78
N PRO A 75 3.08 -1.49 5.65
CA PRO A 75 3.56 -1.03 4.36
C PRO A 75 3.78 -2.20 3.39
N GLN A 76 3.29 -2.07 2.16
CA GLN A 76 3.29 -3.18 1.17
C GLN A 76 4.70 -3.74 0.91
N HIS A 77 5.73 -2.88 0.86
CA HIS A 77 7.12 -3.28 0.64
C HIS A 77 7.75 -4.10 1.80
N HIS A 78 7.08 -4.23 2.94
CA HIS A 78 7.51 -5.16 4.00
C HIS A 78 7.11 -6.61 3.70
N HIS A 79 6.10 -6.81 2.84
CA HIS A 79 5.65 -8.14 2.46
C HIS A 79 6.56 -8.71 1.38
N VAL A 80 6.72 -10.03 1.41
CA VAL A 80 7.36 -10.75 0.30
C VAL A 80 6.39 -10.70 -0.87
N GLU A 81 6.91 -10.44 -2.06
CA GLU A 81 6.11 -10.44 -3.29
C GLU A 81 5.41 -11.79 -3.47
N GLU A 82 4.09 -11.76 -3.61
CA GLU A 82 3.26 -12.92 -3.86
C GLU A 82 3.23 -13.19 -5.38
N ASN A 83 3.08 -14.45 -5.78
CA ASN A 83 2.88 -14.75 -7.19
C ASN A 83 1.50 -14.24 -7.62
N GLU A 84 1.46 -13.25 -8.51
CA GLU A 84 0.23 -12.61 -9.00
C GLU A 84 -0.61 -13.50 -9.95
N HIS A 85 -0.43 -14.82 -9.92
CA HIS A 85 -1.22 -15.72 -10.77
C HIS A 85 -2.62 -15.89 -10.19
N ASP A 86 -3.61 -15.35 -10.89
CA ASP A 86 -5.03 -15.57 -10.64
C ASP A 86 -5.32 -17.07 -10.87
N GLU A 87 -5.91 -17.74 -9.88
CA GLU A 87 -6.25 -19.17 -9.95
C GLU A 87 -7.26 -19.52 -11.08
N ASN A 88 -7.74 -18.51 -11.82
CA ASN A 88 -8.71 -18.60 -12.92
C ASN A 88 -8.13 -18.35 -14.32
N ASP A 89 -6.80 -18.30 -14.51
CA ASP A 89 -6.24 -18.20 -15.86
C ASP A 89 -6.19 -19.58 -16.56
N ASP A 90 -7.35 -19.99 -17.08
CA ASP A 90 -7.52 -21.20 -17.92
C ASP A 90 -6.63 -21.21 -19.18
N ASN A 91 -5.89 -20.13 -19.47
CA ASN A 91 -4.93 -20.04 -20.57
C ASN A 91 -3.52 -20.53 -20.22
N MET A 92 -3.24 -20.96 -18.97
CA MET A 92 -1.95 -21.58 -18.63
C MET A 92 -1.85 -23.01 -19.16
N LEU A 93 -1.45 -23.15 -20.42
CA LEU A 93 -1.03 -24.42 -21.01
C LEU A 93 0.20 -24.94 -20.23
N ASN A 94 -0.02 -25.88 -19.30
CA ASN A 94 0.95 -26.56 -18.41
C ASN A 94 1.36 -25.85 -17.10
N GLY A 95 0.65 -24.82 -16.63
CA GLY A 95 0.88 -24.25 -15.28
C GLY A 95 2.30 -23.71 -15.03
N HIS A 96 3.02 -23.31 -16.09
CA HIS A 96 4.43 -22.94 -16.00
C HIS A 96 4.60 -21.47 -15.56
N VAL A 97 4.60 -21.23 -14.26
CA VAL A 97 4.96 -19.92 -13.68
C VAL A 97 6.49 -19.82 -13.61
N SER A 98 7.10 -19.05 -14.52
CA SER A 98 8.54 -18.77 -14.49
C SER A 98 8.76 -17.33 -14.01
N ARG A 99 9.70 -17.12 -13.10
CA ARG A 99 10.07 -15.80 -12.59
C ARG A 99 11.58 -15.72 -12.40
N ASP A 100 12.16 -14.63 -12.90
CA ASP A 100 13.57 -14.30 -12.62
C ASP A 100 13.68 -13.75 -11.19
N LEU A 101 14.73 -14.15 -10.48
CA LEU A 101 14.99 -13.69 -9.11
C LEU A 101 16.07 -12.62 -9.14
N ASP A 102 15.76 -11.45 -8.60
CA ASP A 102 16.74 -10.37 -8.46
C ASP A 102 17.76 -10.71 -7.36
N THR A 103 19.05 -10.58 -7.69
CA THR A 103 20.15 -10.80 -6.75
C THR A 103 21.22 -9.73 -6.90
N ASP A 104 21.82 -9.33 -5.78
CA ASP A 104 23.01 -8.45 -5.75
C ASP A 104 24.27 -9.28 -6.06
N ASP A 105 25.20 -8.69 -6.82
CA ASP A 105 26.45 -9.32 -7.24
C ASP A 105 27.47 -9.45 -6.10
N ASN A 106 27.33 -8.70 -4.99
CA ASN A 106 28.32 -8.64 -3.91
C ASN A 106 27.91 -9.43 -2.64
N ILE A 107 27.07 -10.46 -2.77
CA ILE A 107 26.56 -11.24 -1.62
C ILE A 107 27.62 -12.20 -1.08
N VAL A 108 27.90 -12.11 0.22
CA VAL A 108 28.66 -13.12 0.98
C VAL A 108 27.69 -14.05 1.71
N ASP A 109 27.74 -15.36 1.43
CA ASP A 109 26.87 -16.34 2.09
C ASP A 109 27.20 -16.44 3.60
N PRO A 110 26.26 -16.13 4.51
CA PRO A 110 26.50 -16.16 5.95
C PRO A 110 26.77 -17.57 6.50
N VAL A 111 26.46 -18.63 5.76
CA VAL A 111 26.65 -20.03 6.20
C VAL A 111 28.13 -20.40 6.36
N GLU A 112 29.02 -19.76 5.62
CA GLU A 112 30.46 -20.04 5.68
C GLU A 112 31.03 -19.82 7.10
N GLU A 113 30.67 -18.69 7.70
CA GLU A 113 31.16 -18.29 9.02
C GLU A 113 30.28 -18.82 10.17
N ARG A 114 29.02 -19.20 9.89
CA ARG A 114 28.07 -19.57 10.93
C ARG A 114 28.52 -20.82 11.72
N ARG A 115 28.38 -20.74 13.03
CA ARG A 115 28.65 -21.81 14.01
C ARG A 115 27.44 -22.02 14.91
N THR A 116 27.30 -23.22 15.45
CA THR A 116 26.16 -23.54 16.33
C THR A 116 26.27 -22.78 17.65
N LEU A 117 25.14 -22.59 18.34
CA LEU A 117 25.17 -21.95 19.65
C LEU A 117 25.93 -22.83 20.67
N ALA A 118 25.76 -24.15 20.58
CA ALA A 118 26.45 -25.10 21.45
C ALA A 118 27.98 -25.08 21.26
N GLU A 119 28.47 -24.79 20.05
CA GLU A 119 29.91 -24.66 19.78
C GLU A 119 30.50 -23.34 20.29
N ARG A 120 29.71 -22.26 20.29
CA ARG A 120 30.19 -20.93 20.71
C ARG A 120 29.99 -20.63 22.20
N ASN A 121 29.09 -21.35 22.86
CA ASN A 121 28.71 -21.11 24.24
C ASN A 121 29.06 -22.34 25.10
N GLU A 122 30.19 -22.26 25.80
CA GLU A 122 30.71 -23.31 26.68
C GLU A 122 29.68 -23.74 27.73
N ARG A 123 28.98 -22.79 28.37
CA ARG A 123 27.92 -23.11 29.34
C ARG A 123 26.82 -23.97 28.73
N LEU A 124 26.39 -23.66 27.50
CA LEU A 124 25.37 -24.47 26.83
C LEU A 124 25.91 -25.87 26.49
N GLN A 125 27.16 -25.97 26.06
CA GLN A 125 27.81 -27.25 25.79
C GLN A 125 27.86 -28.13 27.04
N ASP A 126 28.26 -27.58 28.18
CA ASP A 126 28.35 -28.30 29.45
C ASP A 126 26.97 -28.72 29.95
N GLN A 127 25.98 -27.83 29.88
CA GLN A 127 24.59 -28.15 30.24
C GLN A 127 24.05 -29.32 29.40
N LEU A 128 24.30 -29.33 28.10
CA LEU A 128 23.91 -30.42 27.21
C LEU A 128 24.66 -31.72 27.53
N LYS A 129 25.93 -31.63 27.93
CA LYS A 129 26.73 -32.79 28.32
C LYS A 129 26.21 -33.41 29.61
N MET A 130 25.97 -32.60 30.64
CA MET A 130 25.40 -33.05 31.91
C MET A 130 24.03 -33.70 31.71
N LEU A 131 23.13 -33.05 30.96
CA LEU A 131 21.79 -33.60 30.72
C LEU A 131 21.84 -34.93 29.95
N LYS A 132 22.80 -35.10 29.02
CA LYS A 132 23.00 -36.37 28.32
C LYS A 132 23.46 -37.49 29.26
N GLU A 133 24.34 -37.17 30.21
CA GLU A 133 24.82 -38.13 31.21
C GLU A 133 23.68 -38.54 32.17
N ASP A 134 22.90 -37.56 32.66
CA ASP A 134 21.77 -37.80 33.56
C ASP A 134 20.69 -38.67 32.91
N LEU A 135 20.32 -38.38 31.65
CA LEU A 135 19.29 -39.11 30.92
C LEU A 135 19.75 -40.50 30.45
N ALA A 136 21.06 -40.76 30.35
CA ALA A 136 21.58 -42.04 29.88
C ALA A 136 21.19 -43.19 30.81
N GLY A 137 21.11 -42.96 32.13
CA GLY A 137 20.74 -43.97 33.12
C GLY A 137 19.28 -44.40 33.06
N THR A 138 18.39 -43.57 32.52
CA THR A 138 16.94 -43.82 32.44
C THR A 138 16.47 -44.16 31.03
N ARG A 139 17.38 -44.23 30.05
CA ARG A 139 17.03 -44.40 28.64
C ARG A 139 16.65 -45.85 28.32
N ASP A 140 15.46 -46.03 27.76
CA ASP A 140 15.01 -47.30 27.17
C ASP A 140 15.42 -47.39 25.69
N GLU A 141 16.38 -48.26 25.38
CA GLU A 141 16.92 -48.41 24.02
C GLU A 141 15.93 -49.03 23.03
N THR A 142 14.90 -49.72 23.52
CA THR A 142 13.88 -50.34 22.66
C THR A 142 12.94 -49.30 22.01
N LYS A 143 12.86 -48.11 22.61
CA LYS A 143 12.03 -46.99 22.14
C LYS A 143 12.79 -45.99 21.28
N GLU A 144 14.03 -46.30 20.90
CA GLU A 144 14.84 -45.42 20.07
C GLU A 144 14.25 -45.30 18.65
N THR A 145 13.96 -44.07 18.22
CA THR A 145 13.41 -43.81 16.89
C THR A 145 14.50 -43.81 15.82
N ALA A 146 14.11 -43.86 14.55
CA ALA A 146 15.05 -43.74 13.44
C ALA A 146 15.80 -42.39 13.45
N MET A 147 15.12 -41.30 13.85
CA MET A 147 15.74 -39.97 13.92
C MET A 147 16.76 -39.86 15.05
N ASP A 148 16.54 -40.54 16.18
CA ASP A 148 17.51 -40.58 17.28
C ASP A 148 18.81 -41.26 16.85
N LYS A 149 18.71 -42.36 16.10
CA LYS A 149 19.87 -43.08 15.53
C LYS A 149 20.66 -42.17 14.58
N ILE A 150 19.97 -41.50 13.67
CA ILE A 150 20.58 -40.55 12.72
C ILE A 150 21.25 -39.39 13.46
N HIS A 151 20.58 -38.81 14.46
CA HIS A 151 21.15 -37.72 15.26
C HIS A 151 22.40 -38.17 16.01
N ARG A 152 22.37 -39.34 16.66
CA ARG A 152 23.51 -39.89 17.39
C ARG A 152 24.71 -40.15 16.47
N GLU A 153 24.47 -40.70 15.29
CA GLU A 153 25.53 -40.92 14.31
C GLU A 153 26.11 -39.59 13.78
N ASN A 154 25.26 -38.60 13.52
CA ASN A 154 25.72 -37.27 13.14
C ASN A 154 26.61 -36.64 14.21
N VAL A 155 26.19 -36.69 15.49
CA VAL A 155 26.99 -36.19 16.61
C VAL A 155 28.30 -36.96 16.76
N LYS A 156 28.27 -38.30 16.61
CA LYS A 156 29.46 -39.16 16.66
C LYS A 156 30.47 -38.82 15.56
N GLN A 157 30.00 -38.47 14.37
CA GLN A 157 30.83 -38.01 13.26
C GLN A 157 31.24 -36.52 13.37
N GLY A 158 30.85 -35.82 14.44
CA GLY A 158 31.14 -34.40 14.63
C GLY A 158 30.39 -33.48 13.65
N ARG A 159 29.32 -33.97 13.04
CA ARG A 159 28.47 -33.20 12.12
C ARG A 159 27.52 -32.29 12.90
N ASP A 160 27.31 -31.10 12.36
CA ASP A 160 26.31 -30.16 12.82
C ASP A 160 25.61 -29.48 11.63
N LYS A 161 24.56 -28.70 11.91
CA LYS A 161 23.74 -28.05 10.87
C LYS A 161 24.59 -27.24 9.87
N TYR A 162 25.55 -26.45 10.34
CA TYR A 162 26.30 -25.53 9.49
C TYR A 162 27.53 -26.20 8.85
N LYS A 163 28.17 -27.15 9.54
CA LYS A 163 29.22 -27.99 8.95
C LYS A 163 28.67 -28.83 7.81
N THR A 164 27.50 -29.45 7.99
CA THR A 164 26.86 -30.24 6.93
C THR A 164 26.42 -29.35 5.77
N LEU A 165 25.85 -28.16 6.02
CA LEU A 165 25.50 -27.22 4.95
C LEU A 165 26.74 -26.81 4.12
N ARG A 166 27.87 -26.50 4.77
CA ARG A 166 29.12 -26.23 4.05
C ARG A 166 29.59 -27.43 3.24
N GLU A 167 29.55 -28.64 3.81
CA GLU A 167 30.00 -29.85 3.13
C GLU A 167 29.22 -30.15 1.84
N ILE A 168 27.88 -30.12 1.90
CA ILE A 168 27.03 -30.43 0.74
C ILE A 168 27.03 -29.32 -0.32
N ARG A 169 27.49 -28.11 0.03
CA ARG A 169 27.60 -26.97 -0.88
C ARG A 169 28.98 -26.86 -1.54
N LYS A 170 29.94 -27.73 -1.20
CA LYS A 170 31.27 -27.74 -1.84
C LYS A 170 31.18 -28.07 -3.32
N GLY A 171 32.06 -27.43 -4.10
CA GLY A 171 32.12 -27.59 -5.56
C GLY A 171 31.18 -26.63 -6.29
N ASN A 172 31.30 -26.61 -7.61
CA ASN A 172 30.46 -25.74 -8.45
C ASN A 172 29.03 -26.29 -8.58
N THR A 173 28.12 -25.46 -9.10
CA THR A 173 26.71 -25.82 -9.31
C THR A 173 26.57 -27.06 -10.18
N LYS A 174 27.34 -27.16 -11.27
CA LYS A 174 27.31 -28.33 -12.17
C LYS A 174 27.57 -29.63 -11.41
N ARG A 175 28.63 -29.70 -10.61
CA ARG A 175 28.96 -30.91 -9.84
C ARG A 175 27.83 -31.32 -8.90
N ARG A 176 27.17 -30.36 -8.24
CA ARG A 176 26.06 -30.65 -7.32
C ARG A 176 24.82 -31.14 -8.07
N VAL A 177 24.53 -30.58 -9.24
CA VAL A 177 23.46 -31.08 -10.13
C VAL A 177 23.79 -32.49 -10.63
N ASP A 178 25.01 -32.70 -11.13
CA ASP A 178 25.45 -34.03 -11.60
C ASP A 178 25.39 -35.08 -10.47
N GLN A 179 25.72 -34.70 -9.23
CA GLN A 179 25.57 -35.59 -8.07
C GLN A 179 24.11 -35.92 -7.80
N PHE A 180 23.20 -34.93 -7.84
CA PHE A 180 21.77 -35.12 -7.62
C PHE A 180 21.15 -36.07 -8.65
N GLU A 181 21.46 -35.92 -9.93
CA GLU A 181 20.97 -36.79 -11.02
C GLU A 181 21.45 -38.24 -10.91
N ASN A 182 22.51 -38.49 -10.13
CA ASN A 182 23.09 -39.82 -9.93
C ASN A 182 22.74 -40.44 -8.55
N MET A 183 21.88 -39.81 -7.74
CA MET A 183 21.41 -40.37 -6.46
C MET A 183 20.26 -41.35 -6.65
#